data_AF-A0A0C3R3M2-F1
#
_entry.id   AF-A0A0C3R3M2-F1
#
_cell.length_a   1.000
_cell.length_b   1.000
_cell.length_c   1.000
_cell.angle_alpha   90.00
_cell.angle_beta   90.00
_cell.angle_gamma   90.00
#
_symmetry.space_group_name_H-M   'P 1'
#
loop_
_entity.id
_entity.type
_entity.pdbx_description
1 polymer ?
#
loop_
_entity_poly.entity_id
_entity_poly.type
_entity_poly.pdbx_seq_one_letter_code
_entity_poly.pdbx_strand_id
1 'polypeptide(L)'
;MSTNPKPAFRRILLKLSGEALMGEEGFGIDPKVLDRMAQEIKELVELGIQVGVVIGGGNLFRGEGLAQAGMNRVVGDHMGMLATVMNGLAMRDALHRAYVNARLMSAIPLKGVCDDYNWAEAISLLKSGRVVIFAAGTGNPFCTTDSAACLRGIEIEAEVVLKGTKVDGVYSDDPVKNPEAVKYDEMGYGEVLEKELKVMDLAAFTLARDHDMPILVFNMNKPGALRRVIMGDHEGTLIRSSRKTAE
;
A
#
# COMPACT_ATOMS: atom_id res chain seq x y z
N MET A 1 -32.61 -14.56 9.31
CA MET A 1 -31.52 -14.74 8.32
C MET A 1 -30.47 -13.69 8.64
N SER A 2 -29.29 -14.08 9.12
CA SER A 2 -28.22 -13.12 9.40
C SER A 2 -27.70 -12.61 8.06
N THR A 3 -28.05 -11.38 7.71
CA THR A 3 -27.48 -10.64 6.58
C THR A 3 -26.10 -10.15 6.99
N ASN A 4 -25.13 -11.05 7.14
CA ASN A 4 -23.75 -10.61 7.25
C ASN A 4 -23.34 -10.03 5.89
N PRO A 5 -23.02 -8.73 5.82
CA PRO A 5 -22.57 -8.13 4.57
C PRO A 5 -21.31 -8.86 4.11
N LYS A 6 -21.26 -9.24 2.84
CA LYS A 6 -20.08 -9.87 2.24
C LYS A 6 -19.08 -8.78 1.85
N PRO A 7 -17.77 -8.98 2.08
CA PRO A 7 -16.76 -8.04 1.61
C PRO A 7 -16.80 -7.88 0.09
N ALA A 8 -16.50 -6.67 -0.38
CA ALA A 8 -16.43 -6.32 -1.81
C ALA A 8 -15.21 -6.93 -2.52
N PHE A 9 -14.14 -7.20 -1.75
CA PHE A 9 -12.88 -7.77 -2.25
C PHE A 9 -12.52 -9.02 -1.46
N ARG A 10 -11.91 -10.01 -2.11
CA ARG A 10 -11.38 -11.26 -1.55
C ARG A 10 -9.88 -11.20 -1.34
N ARG A 11 -9.16 -10.53 -2.25
CA ARG A 11 -7.71 -10.33 -2.17
C ARG A 11 -7.36 -8.89 -2.46
N ILE A 12 -6.61 -8.29 -1.55
CA ILE A 12 -6.16 -6.90 -1.68
C ILE A 12 -4.66 -6.80 -1.58
N LEU A 13 -4.13 -5.70 -2.12
CA LEU A 13 -2.81 -5.23 -1.77
C LEU A 13 -2.91 -3.87 -1.06
N LEU A 14 -2.63 -3.85 0.23
CA LEU A 14 -2.59 -2.64 1.03
C LEU A 14 -1.20 -1.98 0.95
N LYS A 15 -1.12 -0.80 0.35
CA LYS A 15 0.09 0.02 0.36
C LYS A 15 0.02 1.07 1.46
N LEU A 16 0.95 0.97 2.40
CA LEU A 16 1.16 1.94 3.48
C LEU A 16 2.36 2.83 3.13
N SER A 17 2.19 4.15 3.31
CA SER A 17 3.36 5.06 3.32
C SER A 17 4.19 4.80 4.58
N GLY A 18 5.52 4.86 4.47
CA GLY A 18 6.39 4.80 5.65
C GLY A 18 6.07 5.93 6.63
N GLU A 19 5.80 7.13 6.12
CA GLU A 19 5.41 8.29 6.93
C GLU A 19 4.14 8.10 7.72
N ALA A 20 3.24 7.20 7.27
CA ALA A 20 2.04 6.89 8.00
C ALA A 20 2.36 6.22 9.35
N LEU A 21 3.54 5.58 9.47
CA LEU A 21 3.98 4.93 10.69
C LEU A 21 4.58 5.89 11.73
N MET A 22 4.87 7.15 11.38
CA MET A 22 5.50 8.08 12.33
C MET A 22 4.55 8.60 13.41
N GLY A 23 3.23 8.54 13.17
CA GLY A 23 2.24 9.06 14.11
C GLY A 23 2.45 10.54 14.41
N GLU A 24 2.55 10.88 15.70
CA GLU A 24 2.86 12.23 16.18
C GLU A 24 4.37 12.52 16.23
N GLU A 25 5.22 11.50 16.04
CA GLU A 25 6.67 11.65 16.03
C GLU A 25 7.16 12.18 14.65
N GLY A 26 8.28 12.90 14.65
CA GLY A 26 8.86 13.44 13.42
C GLY A 26 9.72 12.44 12.62
N PHE A 27 9.99 11.26 13.19
CA PHE A 27 10.90 10.25 12.65
C PHE A 27 10.63 8.90 13.31
N GLY A 28 10.88 7.78 12.61
CA GLY A 28 10.80 6.45 13.22
C GLY A 28 9.43 5.78 13.08
N ILE A 29 9.02 5.03 14.10
CA ILE A 29 7.80 4.22 14.08
C ILE A 29 7.07 4.44 15.41
N ASP A 30 5.86 4.98 15.35
CA ASP A 30 4.95 5.11 16.48
C ASP A 30 4.29 3.75 16.77
N PRO A 31 4.55 3.13 17.95
CA PRO A 31 3.94 1.86 18.32
C PRO A 31 2.42 1.88 18.31
N LYS A 32 1.77 3.01 18.64
CA LYS A 32 0.30 3.12 18.65
C LYS A 32 -0.28 2.98 17.25
N VAL A 33 0.36 3.61 16.27
CA VAL A 33 -0.06 3.51 14.86
C VAL A 33 0.13 2.08 14.37
N LEU A 34 1.27 1.47 14.70
CA LEU A 34 1.59 0.11 14.30
C LEU A 34 0.58 -0.90 14.87
N ASP A 35 0.26 -0.78 16.17
CA ASP A 35 -0.72 -1.64 16.83
C ASP A 35 -2.14 -1.44 16.27
N ARG A 36 -2.53 -0.18 15.98
CA ARG A 36 -3.81 0.12 15.31
C ARG A 36 -3.88 -0.58 13.95
N MET A 37 -2.82 -0.47 13.13
CA MET A 37 -2.77 -1.12 11.81
C MET A 37 -2.85 -2.64 11.91
N ALA A 38 -2.18 -3.24 12.91
CA ALA A 38 -2.27 -4.67 13.14
C ALA A 38 -3.71 -5.11 13.47
N GLN A 39 -4.46 -4.33 14.26
CA GLN A 39 -5.87 -4.63 14.54
C GLN A 39 -6.78 -4.45 13.32
N GLU A 40 -6.57 -3.40 12.51
CA GLU A 40 -7.37 -3.21 11.29
C GLU A 40 -7.11 -4.34 10.27
N ILE A 41 -5.86 -4.77 10.11
CA ILE A 41 -5.50 -5.91 9.25
C ILE A 41 -6.07 -7.22 9.82
N LYS A 42 -6.01 -7.41 11.14
CA LYS A 42 -6.60 -8.58 11.82
C LYS A 42 -8.07 -8.74 11.47
N GLU A 43 -8.82 -7.64 11.57
CA GLU A 43 -10.25 -7.64 11.24
C GLU A 43 -10.50 -8.09 9.79
N LEU A 44 -9.66 -7.67 8.84
CA LEU A 44 -9.79 -8.12 7.45
C LEU A 44 -9.51 -9.63 7.30
N VAL A 45 -8.49 -10.15 7.98
CA VAL A 45 -8.17 -11.58 7.96
C VAL A 45 -9.30 -12.40 8.57
N GLU A 46 -9.92 -11.92 9.65
CA GLU A 46 -11.09 -12.55 10.28
C GLU A 46 -12.34 -12.54 9.38
N LEU A 47 -12.45 -11.56 8.47
CA LEU A 47 -13.46 -11.53 7.41
C LEU A 47 -13.13 -12.47 6.22
N GLY A 48 -11.99 -13.16 6.26
CA GLY A 48 -11.54 -14.08 5.20
C GLY A 48 -10.83 -13.40 4.04
N ILE A 49 -10.40 -12.13 4.20
CA ILE A 49 -9.67 -11.39 3.18
C ILE A 49 -8.21 -11.83 3.13
N GLN A 50 -7.70 -12.02 1.92
CA GLN A 50 -6.29 -12.28 1.67
C GLN A 50 -5.56 -10.94 1.54
N VAL A 51 -4.64 -10.66 2.46
CA VAL A 51 -4.01 -9.34 2.58
C VAL A 51 -2.52 -9.42 2.23
N GLY A 52 -2.15 -8.82 1.10
CA GLY A 52 -0.77 -8.43 0.81
C GLY A 52 -0.52 -7.00 1.31
N VAL A 53 0.68 -6.72 1.83
CA VAL A 53 1.04 -5.40 2.35
C VAL A 53 2.36 -4.93 1.73
N VAL A 54 2.41 -3.70 1.23
CA VAL A 54 3.66 -3.00 0.85
C VAL A 54 3.82 -1.80 1.76
N ILE A 55 4.99 -1.64 2.39
CA ILE A 55 5.24 -0.55 3.33
C ILE A 55 6.41 0.30 2.83
N GLY A 56 6.20 1.62 2.73
CA GLY A 56 7.25 2.57 2.38
C GLY A 56 8.30 2.77 3.48
N GLY A 57 9.44 3.38 3.16
CA GLY A 57 10.56 3.59 4.09
C GLY A 57 10.79 5.05 4.48
N GLY A 58 9.93 5.97 4.03
CA GLY A 58 10.15 7.41 4.09
C GLY A 58 10.17 8.02 5.49
N ASN A 59 9.77 7.27 6.52
CA ASN A 59 9.90 7.61 7.93
C ASN A 59 11.31 7.44 8.51
N LEU A 60 12.18 6.71 7.81
CA LEU A 60 13.58 6.49 8.20
C LEU A 60 14.50 7.11 7.16
N PHE A 61 14.34 6.75 5.88
CA PHE A 61 15.22 7.22 4.82
C PHE A 61 14.45 7.45 3.51
N ARG A 62 14.76 8.55 2.83
CA ARG A 62 14.31 8.86 1.46
C ARG A 62 15.53 9.02 0.56
N GLY A 63 15.70 8.13 -0.41
CA GLY A 63 16.87 8.13 -1.30
C GLY A 63 17.09 9.43 -2.05
N GLU A 64 16.01 10.07 -2.52
CA GLU A 64 16.06 11.38 -3.16
C GLU A 64 16.59 12.49 -2.23
N GLY A 65 16.11 12.53 -0.98
CA GLY A 65 16.57 13.51 0.01
C GLY A 65 18.05 13.32 0.37
N LEU A 66 18.51 12.07 0.48
CA LEU A 66 19.92 11.74 0.70
C LEU A 66 20.78 12.14 -0.50
N ALA A 67 20.29 11.96 -1.72
CA ALA A 67 21.00 12.35 -2.94
C ALA A 67 21.16 13.87 -3.06
N GLN A 68 20.12 14.64 -2.69
CA GLN A 68 20.20 16.10 -2.60
C GLN A 68 21.26 16.57 -1.59
N ALA A 69 21.52 15.78 -0.55
CA ALA A 69 22.58 16.03 0.43
C ALA A 69 23.99 15.57 -0.03
N GLY A 70 24.14 15.12 -1.29
CA GLY A 70 25.43 14.74 -1.88
C GLY A 70 25.72 13.23 -1.90
N MET A 71 24.79 12.38 -1.43
CA MET A 71 24.95 10.92 -1.51
C MET A 71 24.72 10.41 -2.94
N ASN A 72 25.34 9.29 -3.31
CA ASN A 72 24.99 8.59 -4.54
C ASN A 72 23.52 8.11 -4.49
N ARG A 73 22.75 8.42 -5.53
CA ARG A 73 21.31 8.08 -5.59
C ARG A 73 21.03 6.59 -5.41
N VAL A 74 21.82 5.70 -6.00
CA VAL A 74 21.65 4.23 -5.86
C VAL A 74 21.83 3.80 -4.40
N VAL A 75 22.84 4.35 -3.71
CA VAL A 75 23.08 4.07 -2.29
C VAL A 75 21.93 4.59 -1.43
N GLY A 76 21.43 5.80 -1.72
CA GLY A 76 20.26 6.36 -1.04
C GLY A 76 19.01 5.50 -1.23
N ASP A 77 18.78 4.97 -2.43
CA ASP A 77 17.65 4.07 -2.69
C ASP A 77 17.83 2.71 -2.01
N HIS A 78 19.06 2.17 -1.92
CA HIS A 78 19.35 0.98 -1.12
C HIS A 78 19.03 1.19 0.37
N MET A 79 19.40 2.35 0.93
CA MET A 79 19.02 2.72 2.30
C MET A 79 17.50 2.81 2.45
N GLY A 80 16.81 3.38 1.47
CA GLY A 80 15.34 3.40 1.42
C GLY A 80 14.73 1.99 1.38
N MET A 81 15.30 1.07 0.61
CA MET A 81 14.87 -0.33 0.58
C MET A 81 15.08 -1.01 1.93
N LEU A 82 16.22 -0.83 2.58
CA LEU A 82 16.46 -1.35 3.93
C LEU A 82 15.50 -0.75 4.96
N ALA A 83 15.16 0.54 4.85
CA ALA A 83 14.13 1.16 5.69
C ALA A 83 12.76 0.46 5.55
N THR A 84 12.37 0.07 4.34
CA THR A 84 11.13 -0.71 4.16
C THR A 84 11.19 -2.07 4.84
N VAL A 85 12.36 -2.71 4.90
CA VAL A 85 12.56 -3.99 5.61
C VAL A 85 12.44 -3.79 7.11
N MET A 86 13.02 -2.71 7.66
CA MET A 86 12.87 -2.34 9.07
C MET A 86 11.40 -2.14 9.45
N ASN A 87 10.65 -1.41 8.62
CA ASN A 87 9.21 -1.23 8.83
C ASN A 87 8.43 -2.54 8.68
N GLY A 88 8.82 -3.39 7.73
CA GLY A 88 8.23 -4.72 7.54
C GLY A 88 8.44 -5.63 8.74
N LEU A 89 9.62 -5.59 9.37
CA LEU A 89 9.90 -6.32 10.61
C LEU A 89 9.01 -5.84 11.76
N ALA A 90 8.90 -4.53 11.94
CA ALA A 90 8.04 -3.95 12.96
C ALA A 90 6.57 -4.35 12.74
N MET A 91 6.07 -4.24 11.51
CA MET A 91 4.69 -4.63 11.18
C MET A 91 4.45 -6.14 11.38
N ARG A 92 5.41 -6.99 10.99
CA ARG A 92 5.31 -8.45 11.21
C ARG A 92 5.19 -8.75 12.71
N ASP A 93 6.03 -8.13 13.54
CA ASP A 93 5.98 -8.31 14.99
C ASP A 93 4.65 -7.84 15.59
N ALA A 94 4.14 -6.67 15.17
CA ALA A 94 2.85 -6.16 15.62
C ALA A 94 1.70 -7.10 15.24
N LEU A 95 1.71 -7.66 14.02
CA LEU A 95 0.75 -8.68 13.60
C LEU A 95 0.87 -9.95 14.45
N HIS A 96 2.09 -10.43 14.72
CA HIS A 96 2.31 -11.59 15.58
C HIS A 96 1.80 -11.36 17.01
N ARG A 97 2.08 -10.20 17.61
CA ARG A 97 1.55 -9.79 18.93
C ARG A 97 0.02 -9.67 18.93
N ALA A 98 -0.59 -9.33 17.81
CA ALA A 98 -2.05 -9.31 17.61
C ALA A 98 -2.66 -10.69 17.31
N TYR A 99 -1.85 -11.76 17.31
CA TYR A 99 -2.21 -13.13 16.96
C TYR A 99 -2.59 -13.34 15.49
N VAL A 100 -2.02 -12.54 14.59
CA VAL A 100 -2.20 -12.66 13.14
C VAL A 100 -0.99 -13.35 12.53
N ASN A 101 -1.24 -14.40 11.74
CA ASN A 101 -0.18 -15.08 11.00
C ASN A 101 0.34 -14.18 9.86
N ALA A 102 1.59 -13.74 9.97
CA ALA A 102 2.24 -12.90 8.96
C ALA A 102 3.59 -13.46 8.52
N ARG A 103 3.94 -13.26 7.23
CA ARG A 103 5.27 -13.50 6.66
C ARG A 103 5.81 -12.21 6.05
N LEU A 104 7.12 -12.01 6.19
CA LEU A 104 7.84 -10.90 5.59
C LEU A 104 8.71 -11.44 4.47
N MET A 105 8.52 -10.93 3.26
CA MET A 105 9.26 -11.27 2.07
C MET A 105 9.99 -10.03 1.54
N SER A 106 11.27 -10.17 1.22
CA SER A 106 12.10 -9.08 0.69
C SER A 106 12.45 -9.30 -0.77
N ALA A 107 12.38 -8.23 -1.58
CA ALA A 107 12.85 -8.26 -2.96
C ALA A 107 14.39 -8.42 -3.07
N ILE A 108 15.14 -8.04 -2.03
CA ILE A 108 16.58 -8.29 -1.90
C ILE A 108 16.82 -9.37 -0.84
N PRO A 109 17.63 -10.42 -1.11
CA PRO A 109 17.83 -11.49 -0.15
C PRO A 109 18.49 -11.04 1.15
N LEU A 110 17.86 -11.35 2.30
CA LEU A 110 18.31 -10.95 3.64
C LEU A 110 18.22 -12.14 4.60
N LYS A 111 19.10 -13.11 4.38
CA LYS A 111 19.10 -14.41 5.04
C LYS A 111 19.15 -14.28 6.57
N GLY A 112 18.22 -14.96 7.25
CA GLY A 112 18.10 -14.95 8.71
C GLY A 112 17.22 -13.82 9.27
N VAL A 113 16.84 -12.83 8.45
CA VAL A 113 15.98 -11.71 8.87
C VAL A 113 14.55 -11.92 8.37
N CYS A 114 14.41 -12.24 7.08
CA CYS A 114 13.13 -12.48 6.41
C CYS A 114 13.28 -13.43 5.22
N ASP A 115 12.14 -13.83 4.66
CA ASP A 115 12.10 -14.72 3.51
C ASP A 115 12.45 -13.94 2.22
N ASP A 116 13.03 -14.60 1.24
CA ASP A 116 13.21 -14.02 -0.09
C ASP A 116 11.85 -14.00 -0.80
N TYR A 117 11.55 -12.94 -1.56
CA TYR A 117 10.30 -12.90 -2.30
C TYR A 117 10.21 -14.05 -3.31
N ASN A 118 9.20 -14.89 -3.13
CA ASN A 118 8.84 -15.94 -4.05
C ASN A 118 7.34 -15.84 -4.36
N TRP A 119 6.99 -15.66 -5.62
CA TRP A 119 5.61 -15.49 -6.06
C TRP A 119 4.71 -16.68 -5.71
N ALA A 120 5.15 -17.91 -5.99
CA ALA A 120 4.35 -19.10 -5.73
C ALA A 120 4.11 -19.31 -4.23
N GLU A 121 5.12 -19.02 -3.40
CA GLU A 121 4.99 -19.06 -1.95
C GLU A 121 4.05 -17.95 -1.44
N ALA A 122 4.18 -16.71 -1.93
CA ALA A 122 3.30 -15.61 -1.57
C ALA A 122 1.83 -15.94 -1.84
N ILE A 123 1.52 -16.49 -3.03
CA ILE A 123 0.17 -16.96 -3.37
C ILE A 123 -0.31 -18.06 -2.42
N SER A 124 0.55 -19.03 -2.08
CA SER A 124 0.21 -20.13 -1.17
C SER A 124 -0.11 -19.61 0.24
N LEU A 125 0.73 -18.70 0.76
CA LEU A 125 0.54 -18.06 2.06
C LEU A 125 -0.78 -17.26 2.11
N LEU A 126 -1.05 -16.44 1.08
CA LEU A 126 -2.30 -15.69 0.97
C LEU A 126 -3.53 -16.61 0.95
N LYS A 127 -3.48 -17.70 0.16
CA LYS A 127 -4.56 -18.71 0.11
C LYS A 127 -4.78 -19.40 1.46
N SER A 128 -3.74 -19.53 2.28
CA SER A 128 -3.82 -20.09 3.64
C SER A 128 -4.26 -19.08 4.71
N GLY A 129 -4.64 -17.84 4.33
CA GLY A 129 -5.09 -16.80 5.26
C GLY A 129 -3.96 -16.10 6.01
N ARG A 130 -2.72 -16.20 5.52
CA ARG A 130 -1.57 -15.49 6.11
C ARG A 130 -1.41 -14.13 5.44
N VAL A 131 -1.10 -13.10 6.24
CA VAL A 131 -0.70 -11.79 5.74
C VAL A 131 0.70 -11.90 5.13
N VAL A 132 0.90 -11.36 3.94
CA VAL A 132 2.22 -11.31 3.29
C VAL A 132 2.68 -9.86 3.19
N ILE A 133 3.77 -9.53 3.86
CA ILE A 133 4.40 -8.21 3.82
C ILE A 133 5.54 -8.26 2.79
N PHE A 134 5.48 -7.38 1.80
CA PHE A 134 6.51 -7.22 0.78
C PHE A 134 7.38 -5.99 1.11
N ALA A 135 8.68 -6.23 1.26
CA ALA A 135 9.69 -5.23 1.54
C ALA A 135 10.75 -5.16 0.43
N ALA A 136 11.62 -4.16 0.54
CA ALA A 136 12.62 -3.76 -0.45
C ALA A 136 12.04 -3.37 -1.82
N GLY A 137 10.75 -3.02 -1.88
CA GLY A 137 10.10 -2.52 -3.09
C GLY A 137 10.23 -3.47 -4.28
N THR A 138 10.71 -2.95 -5.41
CA THR A 138 11.00 -3.74 -6.63
C THR A 138 12.36 -4.44 -6.58
N GLY A 139 13.17 -4.19 -5.55
CA GLY A 139 14.57 -4.61 -5.47
C GLY A 139 15.55 -3.75 -6.28
N ASN A 140 15.05 -2.72 -6.97
CA ASN A 140 15.86 -1.88 -7.86
C ASN A 140 15.86 -0.41 -7.41
N PRO A 141 16.98 0.31 -7.57
CA PRO A 141 17.01 1.77 -7.41
C PRO A 141 16.17 2.45 -8.49
N PHE A 142 15.86 3.74 -8.29
CA PHE A 142 15.02 4.58 -9.16
C PHE A 142 13.53 4.19 -9.24
N CYS A 143 13.11 3.14 -8.54
CA CYS A 143 11.71 2.79 -8.36
C CYS A 143 11.16 3.31 -7.03
N THR A 144 9.85 3.53 -6.95
CA THR A 144 9.18 3.87 -5.70
C THR A 144 8.49 2.65 -5.09
N THR A 145 8.04 2.77 -3.84
CA THR A 145 7.17 1.77 -3.22
C THR A 145 5.78 1.72 -3.84
N ASP A 146 5.37 2.77 -4.55
CA ASP A 146 4.13 2.79 -5.32
C ASP A 146 4.29 1.87 -6.54
N SER A 147 5.44 1.89 -7.22
CA SER A 147 5.74 0.94 -8.32
C SER A 147 5.74 -0.51 -7.81
N ALA A 148 6.32 -0.74 -6.63
CA ALA A 148 6.30 -2.06 -6.00
C ALA A 148 4.89 -2.51 -5.63
N ALA A 149 4.03 -1.60 -5.19
CA ALA A 149 2.64 -1.93 -4.90
C ALA A 149 1.88 -2.33 -6.17
N CYS A 150 1.98 -1.56 -7.25
CA CYS A 150 1.36 -1.97 -8.51
C CYS A 150 1.91 -3.33 -8.99
N LEU A 151 3.23 -3.52 -8.98
CA LEU A 151 3.88 -4.77 -9.38
C LEU A 151 3.38 -5.97 -8.54
N ARG A 152 3.49 -5.89 -7.21
CA ARG A 152 3.07 -7.00 -6.33
C ARG A 152 1.58 -7.24 -6.38
N GLY A 153 0.77 -6.18 -6.50
CA GLY A 153 -0.67 -6.28 -6.67
C GLY A 153 -1.05 -7.09 -7.92
N ILE A 154 -0.37 -6.83 -9.04
CA ILE A 154 -0.55 -7.58 -10.30
C ILE A 154 -0.08 -9.03 -10.13
N GLU A 155 1.13 -9.25 -9.61
CA GLU A 155 1.69 -10.60 -9.45
C GLU A 155 0.84 -11.48 -8.53
N ILE A 156 0.32 -10.93 -7.44
CA ILE A 156 -0.55 -11.69 -6.53
C ILE A 156 -2.01 -11.72 -6.99
N GLU A 157 -2.35 -11.16 -8.15
CA GLU A 157 -3.73 -11.08 -8.66
C GLU A 157 -4.69 -10.46 -7.61
N ALA A 158 -4.27 -9.35 -6.99
CA ALA A 158 -5.14 -8.58 -6.12
C ALA A 158 -6.31 -7.98 -6.92
N GLU A 159 -7.49 -7.90 -6.31
CA GLU A 159 -8.65 -7.26 -6.95
C GLU A 159 -8.59 -5.73 -6.87
N VAL A 160 -7.76 -5.20 -5.96
CA VAL A 160 -7.52 -3.76 -5.80
C VAL A 160 -6.20 -3.49 -5.06
N VAL A 161 -5.50 -2.42 -5.46
CA VAL A 161 -4.43 -1.79 -4.70
C VAL A 161 -5.00 -0.67 -3.84
N LEU A 162 -4.99 -0.84 -2.53
CA LEU A 162 -5.44 0.16 -1.57
C LEU A 162 -4.26 1.05 -1.15
N LYS A 163 -4.27 2.31 -1.57
CA LYS A 163 -3.23 3.28 -1.24
C LYS A 163 -3.65 4.12 -0.04
N GLY A 164 -3.12 3.78 1.13
CA GLY A 164 -3.33 4.54 2.37
C GLY A 164 -2.52 5.84 2.37
N THR A 165 -3.21 6.98 2.46
CA THR A 165 -2.59 8.31 2.49
C THR A 165 -3.09 9.14 3.68
N LYS A 166 -2.62 10.39 3.80
CA LYS A 166 -3.08 11.36 4.82
C LYS A 166 -4.35 12.11 4.39
N VAL A 167 -4.65 12.14 3.09
CA VAL A 167 -5.88 12.72 2.51
C VAL A 167 -6.88 11.61 2.20
N ASP A 168 -8.15 11.93 2.10
CA ASP A 168 -9.25 10.97 1.95
C ASP A 168 -9.65 10.70 0.50
N GLY A 169 -8.80 11.03 -0.46
CA GLY A 169 -9.01 10.74 -1.88
C GLY A 169 -8.07 11.50 -2.79
N VAL A 170 -8.40 11.49 -4.08
CA VAL A 170 -7.77 12.30 -5.11
C VAL A 170 -8.59 13.56 -5.30
N TYR A 171 -7.91 14.70 -5.29
CA TYR A 171 -8.50 16.02 -5.41
C TYR A 171 -8.06 16.68 -6.71
N SER A 172 -8.83 17.68 -7.17
CA SER A 172 -8.48 18.52 -8.31
C SER A 172 -7.20 19.34 -8.10
N ASP A 173 -6.85 19.62 -6.85
CA ASP A 173 -5.64 20.33 -6.42
C ASP A 173 -5.28 19.91 -4.98
N ASP A 174 -4.16 20.40 -4.42
CA ASP A 174 -3.75 20.14 -3.04
C ASP A 174 -4.78 20.72 -2.03
N PRO A 175 -5.59 19.89 -1.34
CA PRO A 175 -6.66 20.36 -0.47
C PRO A 175 -6.15 21.06 0.79
N VAL A 176 -4.84 20.94 1.11
CA VAL A 176 -4.22 21.64 2.23
C VAL A 176 -3.89 23.09 1.85
N LYS A 177 -3.65 23.36 0.56
CA LYS A 177 -3.27 24.69 0.05
C LYS A 177 -4.41 25.41 -0.63
N ASN A 178 -5.32 24.67 -1.26
CA ASN A 178 -6.43 25.19 -2.03
C ASN A 178 -7.77 24.72 -1.41
N PRO A 179 -8.51 25.60 -0.72
CA PRO A 179 -9.79 25.24 -0.11
C PRO A 179 -10.89 24.94 -1.14
N GLU A 180 -10.72 25.36 -2.40
CA GLU A 180 -11.66 25.06 -3.50
C GLU A 180 -11.37 23.71 -4.16
N ALA A 181 -10.43 22.92 -3.64
CA ALA A 181 -10.10 21.61 -4.18
C ALA A 181 -11.30 20.65 -4.04
N VAL A 182 -11.73 20.08 -5.17
CA VAL A 182 -12.88 19.16 -5.22
C VAL A 182 -12.37 17.73 -5.21
N LYS A 183 -12.93 16.89 -4.35
CA LYS A 183 -12.64 15.44 -4.30
C LYS A 183 -13.40 14.70 -5.39
N TYR A 184 -12.74 13.75 -6.04
CA TYR A 184 -13.38 12.81 -6.96
C TYR A 184 -13.76 11.51 -6.24
N ASP A 185 -14.91 10.93 -6.57
CA ASP A 185 -15.31 9.61 -6.02
C ASP A 185 -14.82 8.46 -6.88
N GLU A 186 -14.97 8.58 -8.20
CA GLU A 186 -14.43 7.64 -9.19
C GLU A 186 -13.71 8.40 -10.31
N MET A 187 -12.66 7.81 -10.87
CA MET A 187 -11.92 8.35 -12.00
C MET A 187 -11.40 7.26 -12.95
N GLY A 188 -11.31 7.61 -14.23
CA GLY A 188 -10.57 6.81 -15.23
C GLY A 188 -9.06 7.07 -15.20
N TYR A 189 -8.24 6.10 -15.60
CA TYR A 189 -6.79 6.32 -15.77
C TYR A 189 -6.48 7.45 -16.77
N GLY A 190 -7.27 7.57 -17.85
CA GLY A 190 -7.14 8.65 -18.83
C GLY A 190 -7.36 10.02 -18.21
N GLU A 191 -8.41 10.18 -17.41
CA GLU A 191 -8.75 11.45 -16.75
C GLU A 191 -7.66 11.89 -15.76
N VAL A 192 -7.07 10.95 -15.03
CA VAL A 192 -5.97 11.23 -14.10
C VAL A 192 -4.73 11.74 -14.85
N LEU A 193 -4.42 11.18 -16.02
CA LEU A 193 -3.30 11.61 -16.86
C LEU A 193 -3.57 12.96 -17.52
N GLU A 194 -4.77 13.17 -18.08
CA GLU A 194 -5.17 14.42 -18.73
C GLU A 194 -5.18 15.61 -17.76
N LYS A 195 -5.56 15.36 -16.50
CA LYS A 195 -5.59 16.38 -15.43
C LYS A 195 -4.28 16.45 -14.63
N GLU A 196 -3.27 15.65 -14.97
CA GLU A 196 -1.97 15.56 -14.27
C GLU A 196 -2.10 15.39 -12.73
N LEU A 197 -3.10 14.63 -12.28
CA LEU A 197 -3.37 14.49 -10.84
C LEU A 197 -2.31 13.62 -10.16
N LYS A 198 -1.84 14.08 -9.00
CA LYS A 198 -0.76 13.42 -8.25
C LYS A 198 -1.27 12.24 -7.43
N VAL A 199 -1.41 11.08 -8.06
CA VAL A 199 -1.84 9.84 -7.39
C VAL A 199 -0.64 9.00 -6.96
N MET A 200 0.22 8.65 -7.91
CA MET A 200 1.46 7.85 -7.77
C MET A 200 2.49 8.43 -8.75
N ASP A 201 3.73 7.96 -8.72
CA ASP A 201 4.64 8.24 -9.83
C ASP A 201 4.11 7.64 -11.15
N LEU A 202 4.46 8.27 -12.27
CA LEU A 202 3.93 7.89 -13.58
C LEU A 202 4.25 6.44 -13.97
N ALA A 203 5.40 5.92 -13.55
CA ALA A 203 5.81 4.55 -13.85
C ALA A 203 4.89 3.53 -13.14
N ALA A 204 4.64 3.72 -11.84
CA ALA A 204 3.69 2.91 -11.08
C ALA A 204 2.27 3.01 -11.66
N PHE A 205 1.82 4.23 -11.96
CA PHE A 205 0.47 4.48 -12.46
C PHE A 205 0.24 3.83 -13.83
N THR A 206 1.21 3.91 -14.72
CA THR A 206 1.16 3.29 -16.05
C THR A 206 1.14 1.77 -15.95
N LEU A 207 1.96 1.19 -15.07
CA LEU A 207 1.95 -0.25 -14.81
C LEU A 207 0.57 -0.73 -14.32
N ALA A 208 -0.08 0.01 -13.42
CA ALA A 208 -1.43 -0.35 -12.97
C ALA A 208 -2.47 -0.22 -14.10
N ARG A 209 -2.40 0.86 -14.89
CA ARG A 209 -3.30 1.08 -16.04
C ARG A 209 -3.20 -0.05 -17.06
N ASP A 210 -2.00 -0.40 -17.48
CA ASP A 210 -1.77 -1.35 -18.56
C ASP A 210 -2.22 -2.79 -18.20
N HIS A 211 -2.42 -3.05 -16.91
CA HIS A 211 -2.95 -4.31 -16.36
C HIS A 211 -4.37 -4.17 -15.78
N ASP A 212 -5.07 -3.06 -16.03
CA ASP A 212 -6.42 -2.78 -15.51
C ASP A 212 -6.54 -2.95 -13.98
N MET A 213 -5.45 -2.73 -13.22
CA MET A 213 -5.36 -3.00 -11.78
C MET A 213 -5.97 -1.87 -10.94
N PRO A 214 -7.19 -2.01 -10.37
CA PRO A 214 -7.88 -0.90 -9.72
C PRO A 214 -7.08 -0.34 -8.55
N ILE A 215 -7.06 0.98 -8.41
CA ILE A 215 -6.40 1.69 -7.31
C ILE A 215 -7.46 2.43 -6.50
N LEU A 216 -7.49 2.24 -5.19
CA LEU A 216 -8.35 3.01 -4.30
C LEU A 216 -7.49 3.82 -3.34
N VAL A 217 -7.59 5.15 -3.42
CA VAL A 217 -6.88 6.09 -2.56
C VAL A 217 -7.78 6.49 -1.40
N PHE A 218 -7.35 6.28 -0.16
CA PHE A 218 -8.15 6.59 1.03
C PHE A 218 -7.29 7.13 2.17
N ASN A 219 -7.95 7.71 3.19
CA ASN A 219 -7.27 8.20 4.39
C ASN A 219 -7.11 7.08 5.41
N MET A 220 -5.87 6.63 5.64
CA MET A 220 -5.58 5.58 6.61
C MET A 220 -5.63 6.08 8.06
N ASN A 221 -5.60 7.39 8.29
CA ASN A 221 -5.66 7.96 9.62
C ASN A 221 -7.08 7.95 10.20
N LYS A 222 -8.10 7.83 9.33
CA LYS A 222 -9.51 7.79 9.72
C LYS A 222 -9.84 6.37 10.21
N PRO A 223 -10.08 6.16 11.52
CA PRO A 223 -10.33 4.83 12.05
C PRO A 223 -11.47 4.11 11.32
N GLY A 224 -11.24 2.82 11.01
CA GLY A 224 -12.19 1.98 10.31
C GLY A 224 -12.38 2.31 8.82
N ALA A 225 -11.63 3.24 8.24
CA ALA A 225 -11.70 3.52 6.80
C ALA A 225 -11.33 2.30 5.96
N LEU A 226 -10.30 1.55 6.37
CA LEU A 226 -9.91 0.31 5.69
C LEU A 226 -11.06 -0.70 5.66
N ARG A 227 -11.76 -0.88 6.79
CA ARG A 227 -12.95 -1.75 6.85
C ARG A 227 -14.04 -1.26 5.90
N ARG A 228 -14.40 0.02 5.95
CA ARG A 228 -15.44 0.61 5.08
C ARG A 228 -15.14 0.39 3.60
N VAL A 229 -13.90 0.62 3.18
CA VAL A 229 -13.43 0.30 1.83
C VAL A 229 -13.65 -1.17 1.48
N ILE A 230 -13.30 -2.09 2.38
CA ILE A 230 -13.43 -3.54 2.15
C ILE A 230 -14.89 -3.98 2.09
N MET A 231 -15.78 -3.31 2.82
CA MET A 231 -17.21 -3.58 2.78
C MET A 231 -17.91 -2.97 1.56
N GLY A 232 -17.20 -2.15 0.77
CA GLY A 232 -17.74 -1.48 -0.41
C GLY A 232 -18.48 -0.17 -0.12
N ASP A 233 -18.26 0.43 1.06
CA ASP A 233 -18.80 1.75 1.38
C ASP A 233 -18.09 2.84 0.56
N HIS A 234 -18.75 3.99 0.40
CA HIS A 234 -18.17 5.16 -0.27
C HIS A 234 -17.07 5.80 0.59
N GLU A 235 -15.84 5.31 0.44
CA GLU A 235 -14.64 5.83 1.11
C GLU A 235 -13.48 5.92 0.11
N GLY A 236 -12.83 7.07 0.05
CA GLY A 236 -11.71 7.28 -0.87
C GLY A 236 -12.12 7.74 -2.28
N THR A 237 -11.19 7.54 -3.22
CA THR A 237 -11.40 7.69 -4.67
C THR A 237 -11.00 6.40 -5.35
N LEU A 238 -11.89 5.82 -6.15
CA LEU A 238 -11.60 4.62 -6.95
C LEU A 238 -11.13 5.00 -8.36
N ILE A 239 -9.95 4.52 -8.73
CA ILE A 239 -9.39 4.67 -10.07
C ILE A 239 -9.42 3.30 -10.75
N ARG A 240 -10.05 3.24 -11.92
CA ARG A 240 -10.15 2.02 -12.71
C ARG A 240 -10.32 2.35 -14.19
N SER A 241 -10.05 1.40 -15.06
CA SER A 241 -10.42 1.52 -16.47
C SER A 241 -11.94 1.64 -16.57
N SER A 242 -12.43 2.54 -17.43
CA SER A 242 -13.85 2.59 -17.77
C SER A 242 -14.27 1.20 -18.25
N ARG A 243 -15.36 0.66 -17.71
CA ARG A 243 -15.90 -0.63 -18.15
C ARG A 243 -15.97 -0.62 -19.66
N LYS A 244 -15.20 -1.49 -20.34
CA LYS A 244 -15.61 -1.96 -21.65
C LYS A 244 -16.98 -2.58 -21.41
N THR A 245 -18.04 -1.89 -21.83
CA THR A 245 -19.32 -2.55 -22.08
C THR A 245 -18.98 -3.74 -22.96
N ALA A 246 -19.14 -4.94 -22.43
CA ALA A 246 -19.06 -6.15 -23.23
C ALA A 246 -20.18 -6.04 -24.28
N GLU A 247 -19.80 -5.80 -25.52
CA GLU A 247 -20.62 -6.13 -26.69
C GLU A 247 -20.48 -7.63 -27.00
#